data_AF-A0A1F5G8S8-F1
#
_entry.id   AF-A0A1F5G8S8-F1
#
_cell.length_a   1.000
_cell.length_b   1.000
_cell.length_c   1.000
_cell.angle_alpha   90.00
_cell.angle_beta   90.00
_cell.angle_gamma   90.00
#
_symmetry.space_group_name_H-M   'P 1'
#
loop_
_entity.id
_entity.type
_entity.pdbx_description
1 polymer ?
#
loop_
_entity_poly.entity_id
_entity_poly.type
_entity_poly.pdbx_seq_one_letter_code
_entity_poly.pdbx_strand_id
1 'polypeptide(L)' 'MKNQSLKSSKFRIGKRTFFFDVNVASNDSKYLRVTESRFVEEGKDHIRNSVVLFPEDVQSFQENLKEMVGHLN' A
#
# COMPACT_ATOMS: atom_id res chain seq x y z
N MET A 1 16.15 -4.63 -12.41
CA MET A 1 16.68 -4.71 -11.03
C MET A 1 15.50 -4.89 -10.09
N LYS A 2 15.52 -5.86 -9.17
CA LYS A 2 14.46 -6.01 -8.17
C LYS A 2 14.50 -4.78 -7.26
N ASN A 3 13.47 -3.94 -7.26
CA ASN A 3 13.26 -2.99 -6.16
C ASN A 3 12.99 -3.84 -4.92
N GLN A 4 14.03 -4.03 -4.11
CA GLN A 4 13.95 -4.85 -2.90
C GLN A 4 13.27 -4.00 -1.83
N SER A 5 12.04 -4.37 -1.46
CA SER A 5 11.37 -3.75 -0.33
C SER A 5 12.12 -4.12 0.96
N LEU A 6 12.30 -3.14 1.83
CA LEU A 6 12.96 -3.30 3.11
C LEU A 6 12.08 -4.11 4.08
N LYS A 7 10.76 -3.94 3.98
CA LYS A 7 9.75 -4.73 4.69
C LYS A 7 8.48 -4.80 3.85
N SER A 8 7.80 -5.95 3.88
CA SER A 8 6.51 -6.14 3.22
C SER A 8 5.51 -6.84 4.14
N SER A 9 4.25 -6.47 4.03
CA SER A 9 3.09 -7.20 4.55
C SER A 9 1.98 -7.22 3.48
N LYS A 10 1.13 -8.24 3.51
CA LYS A 10 -0.02 -8.31 2.61
C LYS A 10 -1.17 -9.08 3.23
N PHE A 11 -2.39 -8.76 2.81
CA PHE A 11 -3.57 -9.54 3.11
C PHE A 11 -4.51 -9.60 1.90
N ARG A 12 -5.35 -10.64 1.84
CA ARG A 12 -6.30 -10.85 0.76
C ARG A 12 -7.73 -10.77 1.28
N ILE A 13 -8.59 -10.06 0.57
CA ILE A 13 -10.04 -10.00 0.81
C ILE A 13 -10.76 -10.26 -0.52
N GLY A 14 -11.43 -11.41 -0.64
CA GLY A 14 -12.13 -11.80 -1.86
C GLY A 14 -11.21 -11.83 -3.10
N LYS A 15 -11.53 -11.01 -4.12
CA LYS A 15 -10.73 -10.86 -5.35
C LYS A 15 -9.61 -9.80 -5.26
N ARG A 16 -9.42 -9.16 -4.10
CA ARG A 16 -8.44 -8.09 -3.85
C ARG A 16 -7.30 -8.58 -2.95
N THR A 17 -6.08 -8.17 -3.24
CA THR A 17 -4.91 -8.32 -2.37
C THR A 17 -4.34 -6.95 -2.09
N PHE A 18 -4.15 -6.61 -0.82
CA PHE A 18 -3.52 -5.38 -0.39
C PHE A 18 -2.07 -5.67 0.00
N PHE A 19 -1.14 -4.87 -0.49
CA PHE A 19 0.29 -4.94 -0.21
C PHE A 19 0.73 -3.65 0.49
N PHE A 20 1.55 -3.79 1.52
CA PHE A 20 2.15 -2.70 2.29
C PHE A 20 3.65 -2.89 2.25
N ASP A 21 4.33 -2.07 1.47
CA ASP A 21 5.76 -2.19 1.19
C ASP A 21 6.50 -0.95 1.68
N VAL A 22 7.47 -1.13 2.58
CA VAL A 22 8.45 -0.10 2.93
C VAL A 22 9.60 -0.21 1.93
N ASN A 23 9.84 0.84 1.17
CA ASN A 23 10.88 0.91 0.14
C ASN A 23 11.87 2.02 0.45
N VAL A 24 12.99 2.02 -0.27
CA VAL A 24 14.01 3.07 -0.23
C VAL A 24 14.08 3.70 -1.62
N ALA A 25 13.96 5.03 -1.70
CA ALA A 25 14.14 5.80 -2.93
C ALA A 25 15.64 5.97 -3.25
N SER A 26 15.95 6.45 -4.45
CA SER A 26 17.34 6.62 -4.89
C SER A 26 18.17 7.61 -4.05
N ASN A 27 17.51 8.45 -3.25
CA ASN A 27 18.13 9.41 -2.32
C ASN A 27 18.18 8.87 -0.87
N ASP A 28 18.09 7.56 -0.69
CA ASP A 28 18.05 6.85 0.59
C ASP A 28 16.84 7.17 1.49
N SER A 29 15.88 7.98 1.01
CA SER A 29 14.64 8.24 1.76
C SER A 29 13.74 7.01 1.76
N LYS A 30 13.13 6.72 2.90
CA LYS A 30 12.15 5.62 3.02
C LYS A 30 10.77 6.11 2.63
N TYR A 31 9.96 5.25 2.03
CA TYR A 31 8.55 5.53 1.78
C TYR A 31 7.70 4.27 1.94
N LEU A 32 6.42 4.46 2.29
CA LEU A 32 5.43 3.41 2.30
C LEU A 32 4.70 3.40 0.94
N ARG A 33 4.60 2.24 0.32
CA ARG A 33 3.70 2.00 -0.83
C ARG A 33 2.59 1.07 -0.39
N VAL A 34 1.34 1.54 -0.54
CA VAL A 34 0.15 0.70 -0.35
C VAL A 34 -0.41 0.38 -1.73
N THR A 35 -0.57 -0.90 -2.05
CA THR A 35 -1.09 -1.35 -3.36
C THR A 35 -2.30 -2.24 -3.19
N GLU A 36 -3.42 -1.88 -3.79
CA GLU A 36 -4.54 -2.80 -4.04
C GLU A 36 -4.30 -3.49 -5.38
N SER A 37 -4.36 -4.82 -5.41
CA SER A 37 -4.38 -5.60 -6.65
C SER A 37 -5.68 -6.38 -6.75
N ARG A 38 -6.42 -6.20 -7.85
CA ARG A 38 -7.70 -6.89 -8.11
C ARG A 38 -7.61 -7.72 -9.39
N PHE A 39 -8.07 -8.96 -9.33
CA PHE A 39 -8.23 -9.80 -10.52
C PHE A 39 -9.45 -9.38 -11.35
N VAL A 40 -9.31 -9.29 -12.67
CA VAL A 40 -10.40 -8.98 -13.59
C VAL A 40 -10.63 -10.17 -14.53
N GLU A 41 -11.84 -10.74 -14.46
CA GLU A 41 -12.18 -12.00 -15.16
C GLU A 41 -12.15 -11.88 -16.68
N GLU A 42 -12.52 -10.73 -17.24
CA GLU A 42 -12.57 -10.53 -18.70
C GLU A 42 -11.19 -10.43 -19.38
N GLY A 43 -10.08 -10.34 -18.62
CA GLY A 43 -8.78 -9.97 -19.19
C GLY A 43 -7.56 -10.76 -18.73
N LYS A 44 -7.69 -11.81 -17.90
CA LYS A 44 -6.56 -12.57 -17.31
C LYS A 44 -5.48 -11.70 -16.64
N ASP A 45 -5.80 -10.45 -16.31
CA ASP A 45 -4.85 -9.47 -15.78
C ASP A 45 -5.28 -8.95 -14.41
N HIS A 46 -4.29 -8.41 -13.70
CA HIS A 46 -4.49 -7.77 -12.40
C HIS A 46 -4.43 -6.25 -12.56
N ILE A 47 -5.51 -5.56 -12.18
CA ILE A 47 -5.47 -4.10 -12.01
C ILE A 47 -4.78 -3.80 -10.67
N ARG A 48 -3.86 -2.84 -10.67
CA ARG A 48 -3.16 -2.38 -9.47
C ARG A 48 -3.35 -0.88 -9.26
N ASN A 49 -3.82 -0.50 -8.08
CA ASN A 49 -3.90 0.88 -7.61
C ASN A 49 -2.87 1.06 -6.51
N SER A 50 -2.00 2.07 -6.61
CA SER A 50 -0.94 2.31 -5.64
C SER A 50 -0.99 3.74 -5.11
N VAL A 51 -0.79 3.88 -3.80
CA VAL A 51 -0.51 5.15 -3.12
C VAL A 51 0.90 5.07 -2.53
N VAL A 52 1.65 6.16 -2.62
CA VAL A 52 2.97 6.32 -2.01
C VAL A 52 2.87 7.40 -0.95
N LEU A 53 3.38 7.12 0.25
CA LEU A 53 3.42 8.04 1.38
C LEU A 53 4.86 8.18 1.84
N PHE A 54 5.36 9.42 1.87
CA PHE A 54 6.65 9.73 2.47
C PHE A 54 6.52 9.93 3.98
N PRO A 55 7.60 9.83 4.76
CA PRO A 55 7.53 9.84 6.23
C PRO A 55 6.81 11.06 6.81
N GLU A 56 6.93 12.21 6.16
CA GLU A 56 6.23 13.46 6.49
C GLU A 56 4.70 13.36 6.37
N ASP A 57 4.19 12.56 5.45
CA ASP A 57 2.74 12.39 5.20
C ASP A 57 2.16 11.21 5.99
N VAL A 58 2.99 10.22 6.33
CA VAL A 58 2.56 8.96 6.98
C VAL A 58 1.88 9.23 8.32
N GLN A 59 2.37 10.19 9.10
CA GLN A 59 1.79 10.52 10.40
C GLN A 59 0.34 11.02 10.26
N SER A 60 0.13 12.07 9.45
CA SER A 60 -1.19 12.64 9.20
C SER A 60 -2.14 11.61 8.58
N PHE A 61 -1.65 10.76 7.68
CA PHE A 61 -2.43 9.68 7.10
C PHE A 61 -2.89 8.67 8.16
N GLN A 62 -2.01 8.26 9.08
CA GLN A 62 -2.33 7.31 10.14
C GLN A 62 -3.38 7.87 11.11
N GLU A 63 -3.26 9.15 11.49
CA GLU A 63 -4.20 9.83 12.38
C GLU A 63 -5.60 9.88 11.77
N ASN A 64 -5.72 10.37 10.53
CA ASN A 64 -7.00 10.43 9.81
C ASN A 64 -7.60 9.04 9.57
N LEU A 65 -6.78 8.04 9.21
CA LEU A 65 -7.25 6.68 9.03
C LEU A 65 -7.83 6.12 10.34
N LYS A 66 -7.13 6.33 11.45
CA LYS A 66 -7.57 5.86 12.77
C LYS A 66 -8.88 6.52 13.19
N GLU A 67 -9.02 7.82 12.97
CA GLU A 67 -10.25 8.56 13.23
C GLU A 67 -11.44 7.99 12.44
N MET A 68 -11.28 7.83 11.12
CA MET A 68 -12.35 7.29 10.27
C MET A 68 -12.73 5.85 10.62
N VAL A 69 -11.75 5.01 10.99
CA VAL A 69 -12.01 3.65 11.48
C VAL A 69 -12.78 3.67 12.81
N GLY A 70 -12.54 4.67 13.66
CA GLY A 70 -13.27 4.86 14.91
C GLY A 70 -14.77 5.12 14.72
N HIS A 71 -15.19 5.63 13.56
CA HIS A 71 -16.62 5.80 13.23
C HIS A 71 -17.32 4.53 12.72
N LEU A 72 -16.57 3.47 12.44
CA LEU A 72 -17.10 2.20 11.93
C LEU A 72 -17.28 1.14 13.02
N ASN A 73 -16.76 1.36 14.23
CA ASN A 73 -16.74 0.41 15.34
C ASN A 73 -17.45 0.93 16.58
#